data_AF-A0A3D5ELE3-F1
#
_entry.id   AF-A0A3D5ELE3-F1
#
_cell.length_a   1.000
_cell.length_b   1.000
_cell.length_c   1.000
_cell.angle_alpha   90.00
_cell.angle_beta   90.00
_cell.angle_gamma   90.00
#
_symmetry.space_group_name_H-M   'P 1'
#
loop_
_entity.id
_entity.type
_entity.pdbx_description
1 polymer ?
#
loop_
_entity_poly.entity_id
_entity_poly.type
_entity_poly.pdbx_seq_one_letter_code
_entity_poly.pdbx_strand_id
1 'polypeptide(L)'
;IDSLVEVVNGLWSQVPAGTADKVVGMSFDTTGSTPVAINSQGTPLALTEEFAENPNAMFILWKDHTSIKEANEITEAATNNDVNYLSHMGGIYSSEWYWAKALHIFRVDSSVKAATYSWVEHCDWMTALMCGTTHPEALKLGRCATGHKQMWNEQWGGFPPNSFFSNIDPLLDGVVDTLNATTEPSDQVAGNLTAEWAEKLGLPQGIVVGYGAFDCHMG
;
A
#
# COMPACT_ATOMS: atom_id res chain seq x y z
N ILE A 1 -1.91 3.36 -13.56
CA ILE A 1 -3.23 3.01 -14.13
C ILE A 1 -3.15 2.94 -15.65
N ASP A 2 -2.80 4.02 -16.33
CA ASP A 2 -2.80 4.07 -17.79
C ASP A 2 -1.93 2.98 -18.41
N SER A 3 -0.73 2.77 -17.87
CA SER A 3 0.16 1.68 -18.33
C SER A 3 -0.44 0.29 -18.12
N LEU A 4 -1.24 0.06 -17.08
CA LEU A 4 -1.94 -1.22 -16.90
C LEU A 4 -2.94 -1.44 -18.03
N VAL A 5 -3.78 -0.43 -18.29
CA VAL A 5 -4.81 -0.48 -19.33
C VAL A 5 -4.18 -0.66 -20.71
N GLU A 6 -3.12 0.08 -21.00
CA GLU A 6 -2.39 0.00 -22.27
C GLU A 6 -1.77 -1.39 -22.47
N VAL A 7 -1.05 -1.91 -21.46
CA VAL A 7 -0.37 -3.20 -21.57
C VAL A 7 -1.37 -4.35 -21.69
N VAL A 8 -2.43 -4.36 -20.89
CA VAL A 8 -3.43 -5.44 -20.92
C VAL A 8 -4.21 -5.43 -22.25
N ASN A 9 -4.64 -4.27 -22.72
CA ASN A 9 -5.31 -4.19 -24.03
C ASN A 9 -4.36 -4.49 -25.19
N GLY A 10 -3.10 -4.06 -25.08
CA GLY A 10 -2.03 -4.40 -26.01
C GLY A 10 -1.77 -5.91 -26.09
N LEU A 11 -1.85 -6.62 -24.96
CA LEU A 11 -1.72 -8.08 -24.89
C LEU A 11 -2.79 -8.77 -25.74
N TRP A 12 -4.04 -8.31 -25.70
CA TRP A 12 -5.15 -8.91 -26.45
C TRP A 12 -4.95 -8.87 -27.96
N SER A 13 -4.22 -7.87 -28.46
CA SER A 13 -3.86 -7.79 -29.89
C SER A 13 -2.76 -8.77 -30.32
N GLN A 14 -2.04 -9.36 -29.35
CA GLN A 14 -0.91 -10.25 -29.58
C GLN A 14 -1.25 -11.74 -29.36
N VAL A 15 -2.44 -12.03 -28.80
CA VAL A 15 -2.90 -13.39 -28.51
C VAL A 15 -4.11 -13.77 -29.38
N PRO A 16 -4.43 -15.07 -29.54
CA PRO A 16 -5.62 -15.48 -30.29
C PRO A 16 -6.92 -14.89 -29.74
N ALA A 17 -7.87 -14.59 -30.63
CA ALA A 17 -9.19 -14.10 -30.25
C ALA A 17 -9.87 -15.06 -29.25
N GLY A 18 -10.55 -14.51 -28.25
CA GLY A 18 -11.20 -15.27 -27.17
C GLY A 18 -10.24 -15.78 -26.08
N THR A 19 -8.97 -15.34 -26.07
CA THR A 19 -8.03 -15.67 -24.97
C THR A 19 -8.42 -14.98 -23.66
N ALA A 20 -8.85 -13.72 -23.72
CA ALA A 20 -9.28 -12.97 -22.54
C ALA A 20 -10.43 -13.66 -21.79
N ASP A 21 -11.37 -14.29 -22.52
CA ASP A 21 -12.51 -15.03 -21.96
C ASP A 21 -12.10 -16.23 -21.09
N LYS A 22 -10.84 -16.68 -21.20
CA LYS A 22 -10.29 -17.81 -20.44
C LYS A 22 -9.54 -17.38 -19.18
N VAL A 23 -9.37 -16.08 -18.95
CA VAL A 23 -8.74 -15.57 -17.73
C VAL A 23 -9.70 -15.79 -16.57
N VAL A 24 -9.23 -16.48 -15.52
CA VAL A 24 -10.05 -16.83 -14.34
C VAL A 24 -9.70 -16.00 -13.11
N GLY A 25 -8.56 -15.30 -13.12
CA GLY A 25 -8.16 -14.41 -12.06
C GLY A 25 -6.92 -13.58 -12.39
N MET A 26 -6.63 -12.62 -11.51
CA MET A 26 -5.49 -11.71 -11.60
C MET A 26 -4.99 -11.33 -10.20
N SER A 27 -3.73 -10.93 -10.11
CA SER A 27 -3.11 -10.34 -8.92
C SER A 27 -2.08 -9.32 -9.37
N PHE A 28 -1.61 -8.49 -8.43
CA PHE A 28 -0.57 -7.49 -8.70
C PHE A 28 0.68 -7.78 -7.88
N ASP A 29 1.83 -7.72 -8.55
CA ASP A 29 3.08 -7.42 -7.89
C ASP A 29 3.50 -5.97 -8.20
N THR A 30 4.09 -5.30 -7.22
CA THR A 30 4.63 -3.94 -7.38
C THR A 30 5.98 -3.82 -6.71
N THR A 31 6.75 -2.79 -7.04
CA THR A 31 8.03 -2.53 -6.32
C THR A 31 7.85 -2.46 -4.80
N GLY A 32 8.85 -2.99 -4.09
CA GLY A 32 8.86 -3.11 -2.63
C GLY A 32 8.79 -1.78 -1.88
N SER A 33 7.65 -1.51 -1.23
CA SER A 33 7.38 -0.28 -0.47
C SER A 33 7.32 1.00 -1.31
N THR A 34 6.22 1.13 -2.04
CA THR A 34 5.85 2.35 -2.76
C THR A 34 4.50 2.85 -2.21
N PRO A 35 4.50 3.44 -0.99
CA PRO A 35 3.27 3.89 -0.36
C PRO A 35 2.75 5.21 -0.94
N VAL A 36 1.46 5.47 -0.72
CA VAL A 36 0.80 6.73 -1.07
C VAL A 36 -0.20 7.14 0.01
N ALA A 37 -0.35 8.44 0.22
CA ALA A 37 -1.40 9.01 1.07
C ALA A 37 -2.75 8.96 0.36
N ILE A 38 -3.80 8.54 1.08
CA ILE A 38 -5.19 8.50 0.60
C ILE A 38 -6.07 9.41 1.45
N ASN A 39 -7.08 10.01 0.81
CA ASN A 39 -8.13 10.76 1.51
C ASN A 39 -9.18 9.83 2.15
N SER A 40 -10.20 10.41 2.79
CA SER A 40 -11.25 9.65 3.48
C SER A 40 -12.13 8.79 2.56
N GLN A 41 -12.04 8.97 1.24
CA GLN A 41 -12.73 8.17 0.24
C GLN A 41 -11.84 7.06 -0.34
N GLY A 42 -10.59 6.94 0.11
CA GLY A 42 -9.65 5.94 -0.41
C GLY A 42 -8.97 6.35 -1.72
N THR A 43 -9.12 7.61 -2.13
CA THR A 43 -8.49 8.16 -3.32
C THR A 43 -7.07 8.63 -2.97
N PRO A 44 -6.03 8.18 -3.68
CA PRO A 44 -4.68 8.71 -3.53
C PRO A 44 -4.68 10.21 -3.78
N LEU A 45 -4.00 10.97 -2.93
CA LEU A 45 -3.94 12.42 -3.08
C LEU A 45 -3.36 12.81 -4.45
N ALA A 46 -2.37 12.05 -4.96
CA ALA A 46 -1.85 12.16 -6.32
C ALA A 46 -2.90 12.18 -7.45
N LEU A 47 -4.08 11.60 -7.22
CA LEU A 47 -5.16 11.50 -8.20
C LEU A 47 -6.27 12.55 -7.98
N THR A 48 -6.05 13.50 -7.08
CA THR A 48 -6.96 14.63 -6.84
C THR A 48 -6.47 15.88 -7.54
N GLU A 49 -7.38 16.75 -7.98
CA GLU A 49 -7.03 17.99 -8.68
C GLU A 49 -6.15 18.91 -7.83
N GLU A 50 -6.41 18.98 -6.51
CA GLU A 50 -5.67 19.82 -5.56
C GLU A 50 -4.19 19.45 -5.46
N PHE A 51 -3.86 18.16 -5.59
CA PHE A 51 -2.51 17.63 -5.36
C PHE A 51 -1.86 17.05 -6.63
N ALA A 52 -2.48 17.24 -7.80
CA ALA A 52 -2.03 16.66 -9.07
C ALA A 52 -0.58 17.02 -9.43
N GLU A 53 -0.09 18.19 -9.00
CA GLU A 53 1.27 18.66 -9.24
C GLU A 53 2.13 18.70 -7.97
N ASN A 54 1.63 18.19 -6.83
CA ASN A 54 2.38 18.16 -5.58
C ASN A 54 3.23 16.87 -5.50
N PRO A 55 4.57 16.95 -5.54
CA PRO A 55 5.42 15.76 -5.49
C PRO A 55 5.30 14.96 -4.18
N ASN A 56 4.92 15.60 -3.08
CA ASN A 56 4.76 14.96 -1.77
C ASN A 56 3.45 14.16 -1.65
N ALA A 57 2.50 14.38 -2.56
CA ALA A 57 1.26 13.62 -2.63
C ALA A 57 1.36 12.39 -3.52
N MET A 58 2.47 12.24 -4.26
CA MET A 58 2.73 11.15 -5.20
C MET A 58 2.97 9.82 -4.47
N PHE A 59 2.94 8.73 -5.23
CA PHE A 59 3.47 7.45 -4.78
C PHE A 59 4.98 7.57 -4.51
N ILE A 60 5.40 7.32 -3.27
CA ILE A 60 6.79 7.50 -2.84
C ILE A 60 7.60 6.23 -3.17
N LEU A 61 8.29 6.24 -4.30
CA LEU A 61 9.02 5.09 -4.85
C LEU A 61 9.95 4.41 -3.83
N TRP A 62 10.11 3.10 -3.96
CA TRP A 62 11.01 2.28 -3.13
C TRP A 62 12.42 2.87 -2.98
N LYS A 63 13.00 3.42 -4.06
CA LYS A 63 14.34 4.02 -4.11
C LYS A 63 14.46 5.42 -3.48
N ASP A 64 13.39 5.93 -2.88
CA ASP A 64 13.42 7.20 -2.16
C ASP A 64 14.10 7.01 -0.79
N HIS A 65 15.09 7.85 -0.51
CA HIS A 65 15.86 7.85 0.74
C HIS A 65 15.81 9.21 1.47
N THR A 66 14.80 10.03 1.21
CA THR A 66 14.67 11.34 1.86
C THR A 66 14.40 11.22 3.38
N SER A 67 13.83 10.08 3.80
CA SER A 67 13.39 9.77 5.16
C SER A 67 14.43 9.04 6.04
N ILE A 68 15.73 9.18 5.76
CA ILE A 68 16.80 8.53 6.55
C ILE A 68 16.75 8.93 8.02
N LYS A 69 16.44 10.20 8.31
CA LYS A 69 16.35 10.69 9.68
C LYS A 69 15.20 10.01 10.44
N GLU A 70 14.02 9.96 9.82
CA GLU A 70 12.82 9.32 10.34
C GLU A 70 13.04 7.82 10.58
N ALA A 71 13.72 7.13 9.65
CA ALA A 71 14.05 5.72 9.80
C ALA A 71 14.96 5.43 10.99
N ASN A 72 15.93 6.29 11.28
CA ASN A 72 16.79 6.18 12.46
C ASN A 72 15.99 6.37 13.75
N GLU A 73 15.09 7.35 13.79
CA GLU A 73 14.20 7.60 14.95
C GLU A 73 13.27 6.41 15.21
N ILE A 74 12.68 5.84 14.15
CA ILE A 74 11.86 4.63 14.23
C ILE A 74 12.69 3.43 14.72
N THR A 75 13.92 3.28 14.23
CA THR A 75 14.83 2.20 14.66
C THR A 75 15.14 2.33 16.15
N GLU A 76 15.55 3.51 16.61
CA GLU A 76 15.85 3.78 18.01
C GLU A 76 14.62 3.47 18.90
N ALA A 77 13.46 3.98 18.52
CA ALA A 77 12.21 3.74 19.25
C ALA A 77 11.85 2.26 19.34
N ALA A 78 11.96 1.51 18.24
CA ALA A 78 11.67 0.08 18.25
C ALA A 78 12.67 -0.71 19.10
N THR A 79 13.96 -0.38 19.04
CA THR A 79 14.99 -1.09 19.82
C THR A 79 14.92 -0.80 21.32
N ASN A 80 14.43 0.37 21.71
CA ASN A 80 14.32 0.80 23.11
C ASN A 80 12.94 0.52 23.71
N ASN A 81 12.00 -0.02 22.95
CA ASN A 81 10.68 -0.40 23.44
C ASN A 81 10.71 -1.79 24.12
N ASP A 82 9.79 -2.04 25.04
CA ASP A 82 9.65 -3.35 25.71
C ASP A 82 9.45 -4.49 24.69
N VAL A 83 8.75 -4.21 23.60
CA VAL A 83 8.62 -5.08 22.43
C VAL A 83 9.44 -4.50 21.29
N ASN A 84 10.48 -5.22 20.87
CA ASN A 84 11.26 -4.84 19.70
C ASN A 84 10.51 -5.23 18.41
N TYR A 85 9.76 -4.29 17.85
CA TYR A 85 8.98 -4.48 16.63
C TYR A 85 9.82 -4.73 15.36
N LEU A 86 11.16 -4.63 15.43
CA LEU A 86 12.07 -4.96 14.34
C LEU A 86 12.70 -6.36 14.46
N SER A 87 12.31 -7.15 15.47
CA SER A 87 12.90 -8.47 15.73
C SER A 87 12.79 -9.43 14.55
N HIS A 88 11.78 -9.26 13.70
CA HIS A 88 11.55 -10.05 12.48
C HIS A 88 11.85 -9.28 11.18
N MET A 89 12.50 -8.12 11.29
CA MET A 89 12.77 -7.20 10.18
C MET A 89 14.26 -6.83 10.06
N GLY A 90 15.15 -7.64 10.64
CA GLY A 90 16.60 -7.43 10.57
C GLY A 90 17.16 -6.39 11.53
N GLY A 91 16.35 -5.88 12.48
CA GLY A 91 16.79 -5.00 13.56
C GLY A 91 17.02 -3.53 13.19
N ILE A 92 16.86 -3.15 11.92
CA ILE A 92 16.96 -1.76 11.45
C ILE A 92 15.76 -1.47 10.55
N TYR A 93 15.08 -0.35 10.79
CA TYR A 93 14.02 0.12 9.93
C TYR A 93 14.61 0.94 8.78
N SER A 94 14.21 0.67 7.53
CA SER A 94 14.76 1.34 6.35
C SER A 94 14.04 2.66 6.04
N SER A 95 14.77 3.64 5.48
CA SER A 95 14.19 4.86 4.89
C SER A 95 13.23 4.55 3.74
N GLU A 96 13.44 3.43 3.06
CA GLU A 96 12.61 3.02 1.94
C GLU A 96 11.19 2.61 2.37
N TRP A 97 10.93 2.44 3.68
CA TRP A 97 9.73 1.79 4.18
C TRP A 97 8.66 2.78 4.65
N TYR A 98 7.43 2.27 4.59
CA TYR A 98 6.16 2.96 4.84
C TYR A 98 6.18 4.06 5.92
N TRP A 99 6.54 3.74 7.17
CA TRP A 99 6.40 4.67 8.29
C TRP A 99 7.38 5.84 8.21
N ALA A 100 8.60 5.59 7.72
CA ALA A 100 9.63 6.61 7.56
C ALA A 100 9.20 7.62 6.49
N LYS A 101 8.69 7.12 5.35
CA LYS A 101 8.17 7.95 4.26
C LYS A 101 6.95 8.78 4.69
N ALA A 102 5.99 8.15 5.37
CA ALA A 102 4.80 8.84 5.86
C ALA A 102 5.17 9.98 6.82
N LEU A 103 6.05 9.72 7.79
CA LEU A 103 6.52 10.74 8.73
C LEU A 103 7.29 11.87 8.03
N HIS A 104 8.16 11.53 7.08
CA HIS A 104 8.91 12.54 6.33
C HIS A 104 7.97 13.50 5.61
N ILE A 105 7.01 12.97 4.85
CA ILE A 105 6.01 13.78 4.13
C ILE A 105 5.22 14.65 5.10
N PHE A 106 4.77 14.10 6.22
CA PHE A 106 4.02 14.88 7.22
C PHE A 106 4.82 16.03 7.81
N ARG A 107 6.15 15.90 7.94
CA ARG A 107 7.03 16.95 8.44
C ARG A 107 7.29 18.05 7.41
N VAL A 108 7.38 17.70 6.13
CA VAL A 108 7.76 18.66 5.06
C VAL A 108 6.55 19.27 4.36
N ASP A 109 5.37 18.66 4.47
CA ASP A 109 4.16 19.11 3.78
C ASP A 109 2.92 18.96 4.65
N SER A 110 2.59 20.04 5.36
CA SER A 110 1.41 20.11 6.22
C SER A 110 0.10 20.06 5.44
N SER A 111 0.08 20.44 4.16
CA SER A 111 -1.11 20.38 3.32
C SER A 111 -1.46 18.93 2.97
N VAL A 112 -0.45 18.12 2.62
CA VAL A 112 -0.60 16.68 2.41
C VAL A 112 -1.03 16.00 3.71
N LYS A 113 -0.39 16.31 4.85
CA LYS A 113 -0.83 15.78 6.15
C LYS A 113 -2.30 16.09 6.43
N ALA A 114 -2.74 17.33 6.23
CA ALA A 114 -4.11 17.73 6.50
C ALA A 114 -5.14 17.01 5.61
N ALA A 115 -4.80 16.70 4.36
CA ALA A 115 -5.65 15.98 3.43
C ALA A 115 -5.59 14.44 3.58
N THR A 116 -4.57 13.92 4.26
CA THR A 116 -4.37 12.48 4.44
C THR A 116 -5.31 11.92 5.49
N TYR A 117 -6.10 10.93 5.09
CA TYR A 117 -6.84 10.08 6.02
C TYR A 117 -5.97 8.89 6.46
N SER A 118 -5.35 8.20 5.49
CA SER A 118 -4.50 7.03 5.75
C SER A 118 -3.41 6.90 4.68
N TRP A 119 -2.58 5.88 4.80
CA TRP A 119 -1.55 5.53 3.83
C TRP A 119 -1.73 4.08 3.39
N VAL A 120 -1.44 3.78 2.12
CA VAL A 120 -1.60 2.44 1.55
C VAL A 120 -0.42 2.11 0.64
N GLU A 121 -0.04 0.84 0.59
CA GLU A 121 0.98 0.35 -0.33
C GLU A 121 0.43 0.17 -1.75
N HIS A 122 1.27 0.38 -2.76
CA HIS A 122 0.83 0.37 -4.16
C HIS A 122 0.14 -0.94 -4.57
N CYS A 123 0.70 -2.10 -4.17
CA CYS A 123 0.10 -3.41 -4.44
C CYS A 123 -1.29 -3.57 -3.80
N ASP A 124 -1.48 -3.08 -2.57
CA ASP A 124 -2.76 -3.13 -1.86
C ASP A 124 -3.78 -2.20 -2.51
N TRP A 125 -3.38 -0.98 -2.88
CA TRP A 125 -4.27 -0.02 -3.52
C TRP A 125 -4.71 -0.48 -4.91
N MET A 126 -3.80 -1.02 -5.73
CA MET A 126 -4.14 -1.59 -7.04
C MET A 126 -5.10 -2.78 -6.92
N THR A 127 -4.89 -3.65 -5.93
CA THR A 127 -5.79 -4.77 -5.62
C THR A 127 -7.19 -4.25 -5.26
N ALA A 128 -7.26 -3.29 -4.34
CA ALA A 128 -8.53 -2.70 -3.89
C ALA A 128 -9.24 -1.93 -5.00
N LEU A 129 -8.49 -1.26 -5.88
CA LEU A 129 -9.02 -0.55 -7.05
C LEU A 129 -9.75 -1.51 -7.99
N MET A 130 -9.17 -2.68 -8.29
CA MET A 130 -9.82 -3.68 -9.13
C MET A 130 -11.11 -4.24 -8.51
N CYS A 131 -11.15 -4.32 -7.18
CA CYS A 131 -12.26 -4.86 -6.40
C CYS A 131 -13.33 -3.81 -6.04
N GLY A 132 -13.06 -2.51 -6.27
CA GLY A 132 -13.95 -1.43 -5.81
C GLY A 132 -13.99 -1.25 -4.30
N THR A 133 -12.92 -1.62 -3.59
CA THR A 133 -12.83 -1.61 -2.11
C THR A 133 -11.77 -0.64 -1.60
N THR A 134 -11.53 0.47 -2.32
CA THR A 134 -10.50 1.45 -1.94
C THR A 134 -10.87 2.27 -0.71
N HIS A 135 -12.17 2.41 -0.40
CA HIS A 135 -12.63 3.15 0.77
C HIS A 135 -12.01 2.58 2.06
N PRO A 136 -11.50 3.40 3.00
CA PRO A 136 -10.74 2.90 4.16
C PRO A 136 -11.48 1.87 5.02
N GLU A 137 -12.80 1.97 5.13
CA GLU A 137 -13.63 0.99 5.87
C GLU A 137 -13.72 -0.39 5.18
N ALA A 138 -13.51 -0.45 3.86
CA ALA A 138 -13.56 -1.69 3.07
C ALA A 138 -12.17 -2.19 2.68
N LEU A 139 -11.16 -1.33 2.76
CA LEU A 139 -9.79 -1.64 2.39
C LEU A 139 -9.20 -2.67 3.35
N LYS A 140 -8.81 -3.82 2.79
CA LYS A 140 -8.05 -4.86 3.48
C LYS A 140 -6.65 -4.92 2.89
N LEU A 141 -5.65 -5.05 3.75
CA LEU A 141 -4.24 -5.01 3.36
C LEU A 141 -3.66 -6.42 3.22
N GLY A 142 -2.75 -6.59 2.27
CA GLY A 142 -2.00 -7.82 2.08
C GLY A 142 -0.95 -8.05 3.16
N ARG A 143 -0.76 -9.32 3.56
CA ARG A 143 0.22 -9.74 4.57
C ARG A 143 1.65 -9.44 4.16
N CYS A 144 1.97 -9.53 2.86
CA CYS A 144 3.31 -9.26 2.34
C CYS A 144 3.76 -7.84 2.68
N ALA A 145 2.97 -6.84 2.31
CA ALA A 145 3.33 -5.45 2.50
C ALA A 145 3.36 -5.05 3.99
N THR A 146 2.31 -5.43 4.71
CA THR A 146 2.13 -5.11 6.13
C THR A 146 3.22 -5.74 6.99
N GLY A 147 3.55 -7.01 6.76
CA GLY A 147 4.58 -7.74 7.51
C GLY A 147 5.99 -7.23 7.21
N HIS A 148 6.34 -7.05 5.94
CA HIS A 148 7.71 -6.69 5.56
C HIS A 148 8.06 -5.21 5.73
N LYS A 149 7.08 -4.30 5.74
CA LYS A 149 7.35 -2.85 5.69
C LYS A 149 6.58 -2.02 6.73
N GLN A 150 5.52 -2.56 7.35
CA GLN A 150 4.68 -1.82 8.31
C GLN A 150 4.76 -2.36 9.74
N MET A 151 5.66 -3.32 10.02
CA MET A 151 5.82 -3.97 11.33
C MET A 151 4.61 -4.77 11.80
N TRP A 152 3.80 -5.29 10.88
CA TRP A 152 2.70 -6.16 11.25
C TRP A 152 3.23 -7.55 11.68
N ASN A 153 2.75 -8.11 12.80
CA ASN A 153 3.03 -9.49 13.21
C ASN A 153 1.97 -10.05 14.18
N GLU A 154 1.70 -11.35 14.07
CA GLU A 154 0.76 -12.06 14.95
C GLU A 154 1.21 -12.06 16.42
N GLN A 155 2.52 -12.06 16.69
CA GLN A 155 3.07 -12.14 18.05
C GLN A 155 2.69 -10.96 18.94
N TRP A 156 2.43 -9.79 18.35
CA TRP A 156 1.94 -8.60 19.06
C TRP A 156 0.53 -8.19 18.61
N GLY A 157 -0.19 -9.07 17.91
CA GLY A 157 -1.60 -8.87 17.58
C GLY A 157 -1.88 -7.89 16.43
N GLY A 158 -0.92 -7.66 15.53
CA GLY A 158 -1.09 -6.79 14.37
C GLY A 158 0.02 -5.76 14.25
N PHE A 159 -0.33 -4.48 14.20
CA PHE A 159 0.64 -3.38 14.17
C PHE A 159 1.10 -2.99 15.59
N PRO A 160 2.23 -2.28 15.75
CA PRO A 160 2.54 -1.58 17.00
C PRO A 160 1.38 -0.67 17.44
N PRO A 161 1.13 -0.48 18.74
CA PRO A 161 0.05 0.38 19.21
C PRO A 161 0.29 1.84 18.83
N ASN A 162 -0.77 2.64 18.71
CA ASN A 162 -0.64 4.07 18.37
C ASN A 162 0.34 4.82 19.30
N SER A 163 0.38 4.46 20.58
CA SER A 163 1.33 5.04 21.55
C SER A 163 2.79 4.86 21.16
N PHE A 164 3.15 3.79 20.44
CA PHE A 164 4.49 3.60 19.90
C PHE A 164 4.83 4.70 18.89
N PHE A 165 3.92 4.94 17.94
CA PHE A 165 4.11 5.91 16.88
C PHE A 165 4.02 7.36 17.37
N SER A 166 3.04 7.67 18.22
CA SER A 166 2.88 9.03 18.78
C SER A 166 4.04 9.45 19.68
N ASN A 167 4.75 8.49 20.29
CA ASN A 167 5.96 8.75 21.07
C ASN A 167 7.20 9.03 20.19
N ILE A 168 7.20 8.56 18.93
CA ILE A 168 8.24 8.92 17.95
C ILE A 168 8.01 10.35 17.47
N ASP A 169 6.80 10.64 17.01
CA ASP A 169 6.40 11.97 16.55
C ASP A 169 4.88 12.13 16.63
N PRO A 170 4.36 13.25 17.22
CA PRO A 170 2.92 13.52 17.27
C PRO A 170 2.21 13.53 15.90
N LEU A 171 2.94 13.74 14.80
CA LEU A 171 2.37 13.67 13.45
C LEU A 171 1.88 12.28 13.06
N LEU A 172 2.37 11.23 13.74
CA LEU A 172 1.91 9.85 13.54
C LEU A 172 0.72 9.47 14.42
N ASP A 173 0.30 10.34 15.33
CA ASP A 173 -0.83 10.06 16.22
C ASP A 173 -2.11 9.74 15.40
N GLY A 174 -2.70 8.59 15.70
CA GLY A 174 -3.90 8.07 15.07
C GLY A 174 -3.69 7.42 13.69
N VAL A 175 -2.50 7.47 13.10
CA VAL A 175 -2.28 6.94 11.73
C VAL A 175 -2.48 5.43 11.69
N VAL A 176 -1.90 4.69 12.65
CA VAL A 176 -2.07 3.23 12.70
C VAL A 176 -3.51 2.81 12.94
N ASP A 177 -4.30 3.63 13.64
CA ASP A 177 -5.71 3.35 13.93
C ASP A 177 -6.58 3.43 12.67
N THR A 178 -6.08 4.04 11.59
CA THR A 178 -6.74 4.04 10.28
C THR A 178 -6.46 2.79 9.46
N LEU A 179 -5.53 1.93 9.89
CA LEU A 179 -5.15 0.71 9.19
C LEU A 179 -5.94 -0.48 9.73
N ASN A 180 -6.49 -1.30 8.82
CA ASN A 180 -7.12 -2.55 9.21
C ASN A 180 -6.04 -3.60 9.53
N ALA A 181 -5.92 -3.97 10.81
CA ALA A 181 -4.98 -4.99 11.27
C ALA A 181 -5.33 -6.43 10.81
N THR A 182 -6.53 -6.65 10.27
CA THR A 182 -6.90 -7.94 9.67
C THR A 182 -6.36 -8.01 8.24
N THR A 183 -5.19 -8.64 8.10
CA THR A 183 -4.46 -8.76 6.83
C THR A 183 -4.47 -10.20 6.32
N GLU A 184 -4.46 -10.38 5.00
CA GLU A 184 -4.61 -11.69 4.35
C GLU A 184 -3.37 -12.05 3.51
N PRO A 185 -2.96 -13.33 3.48
CA PRO A 185 -1.88 -13.79 2.60
C PRO A 185 -2.29 -13.85 1.13
N SER A 186 -1.30 -13.85 0.23
CA SER A 186 -1.51 -13.74 -1.23
C SER A 186 -2.19 -14.94 -1.88
N ASP A 187 -2.33 -16.07 -1.18
CA ASP A 187 -3.13 -17.22 -1.62
C ASP A 187 -4.63 -17.05 -1.37
N GLN A 188 -5.04 -15.95 -0.73
CA GLN A 188 -6.44 -15.63 -0.46
C GLN A 188 -7.05 -14.70 -1.53
N VAL A 189 -8.38 -14.75 -1.61
CA VAL A 189 -9.19 -13.90 -2.48
C VAL A 189 -9.35 -12.52 -1.84
N ALA A 190 -8.90 -11.47 -2.52
CA ALA A 190 -9.14 -10.08 -2.14
C ALA A 190 -10.55 -9.62 -2.57
N GLY A 191 -11.03 -10.12 -3.71
CA GLY A 191 -12.36 -9.82 -4.22
C GLY A 191 -12.56 -10.31 -5.65
N ASN A 192 -13.46 -9.65 -6.36
CA ASN A 192 -13.76 -9.93 -7.75
C ASN A 192 -13.61 -8.67 -8.60
N LEU A 193 -13.16 -8.82 -9.84
CA LEU A 193 -12.99 -7.72 -10.76
C LEU A 193 -14.34 -7.03 -11.02
N THR A 194 -14.40 -5.73 -10.75
CA THR A 194 -15.61 -4.92 -10.98
C THR A 194 -15.95 -4.84 -12.47
N ALA A 195 -17.21 -4.51 -12.78
CA ALA A 195 -17.66 -4.31 -14.17
C ALA A 195 -16.87 -3.19 -14.87
N GLU A 196 -16.60 -2.09 -14.17
CA GLU A 196 -15.83 -0.96 -14.70
C GLU A 196 -14.42 -1.39 -15.13
N TRP A 197 -13.71 -2.11 -14.27
CA TRP A 197 -12.35 -2.56 -14.57
C TRP A 197 -12.31 -3.71 -15.57
N ALA A 198 -13.31 -4.59 -15.56
CA ALA A 198 -13.48 -5.62 -16.58
C ALA A 198 -13.62 -5.02 -17.98
N GLU A 199 -14.44 -3.98 -18.13
CA GLU A 199 -14.59 -3.25 -19.39
C GLU A 199 -13.28 -2.57 -19.81
N LYS A 200 -12.64 -1.82 -18.90
CA LYS A 200 -11.37 -1.12 -19.19
C LYS A 200 -10.24 -2.06 -19.60
N LEU A 201 -10.19 -3.25 -19.00
CA LEU A 201 -9.13 -4.25 -19.22
C LEU A 201 -9.49 -5.30 -20.27
N GLY A 202 -10.70 -5.29 -20.84
CA GLY A 202 -11.15 -6.33 -21.78
C GLY A 202 -11.16 -7.73 -21.17
N LEU A 203 -11.47 -7.84 -19.87
CA LEU A 203 -11.49 -9.09 -19.10
C LEU A 203 -12.93 -9.50 -18.74
N PRO A 204 -13.19 -10.77 -18.43
CA PRO A 204 -14.49 -11.18 -17.92
C PRO A 204 -14.76 -10.50 -16.57
N GLN A 205 -15.97 -9.94 -16.42
CA GLN A 205 -16.42 -9.43 -15.14
C GLN A 205 -16.42 -10.55 -14.09
N GLY A 206 -16.00 -10.23 -12.87
CA GLY A 206 -16.14 -11.12 -11.74
C GLY A 206 -15.02 -12.16 -11.60
N ILE A 207 -14.00 -12.15 -12.47
CA ILE A 207 -12.80 -12.97 -12.25
C ILE A 207 -12.21 -12.68 -10.87
N VAL A 208 -11.54 -13.69 -10.30
CA VAL A 208 -10.98 -13.58 -8.95
C VAL A 208 -9.81 -12.60 -8.94
N VAL A 209 -9.76 -11.74 -7.93
CA VAL A 209 -8.59 -10.90 -7.65
C VAL A 209 -7.94 -11.40 -6.36
N GLY A 210 -6.67 -11.81 -6.42
CA GLY A 210 -5.89 -12.21 -5.25
C GLY A 210 -5.21 -11.02 -4.57
N TYR A 211 -4.81 -11.18 -3.32
CA TYR A 211 -4.03 -10.13 -2.63
C TYR A 211 -2.67 -9.93 -3.29
N GLY A 212 -2.37 -8.68 -3.63
CA GLY A 212 -1.09 -8.28 -4.20
C GLY A 212 0.08 -8.47 -3.23
N ALA A 213 1.29 -8.38 -3.79
CA ALA A 213 2.54 -8.48 -3.04
C ALA A 213 3.64 -7.62 -3.67
N PHE A 214 4.84 -7.69 -3.12
CA PHE A 214 6.00 -7.08 -3.78
C PHE A 214 6.61 -8.00 -4.83
N ASP A 215 7.12 -7.40 -5.90
CA ASP A 215 7.81 -8.04 -7.02
C ASP A 215 8.77 -9.15 -6.60
N CYS A 216 9.69 -8.89 -5.67
CA CYS A 216 10.70 -9.86 -5.25
C CYS A 216 10.17 -11.06 -4.47
N HIS A 217 8.89 -11.07 -4.07
CA HIS A 217 8.25 -12.20 -3.37
C HIS A 217 7.36 -13.04 -4.30
N MET A 218 7.12 -12.58 -5.54
CA MET A 218 6.28 -13.25 -6.54
C MET A 218 7.09 -13.90 -7.68
N GLY A 219 8.40 -13.63 -7.74
CA GLY A 219 9.34 -14.14 -8.75
C GLY A 219 9.89 -15.54 -8.49
#